data_AF-A0A1X0AXQ7-F1
#
_entry.id   AF-A0A1X0AXQ7-F1
#
_cell.length_a   1.000
_cell.length_b   1.000
_cell.length_c   1.000
_cell.angle_alpha   90.00
_cell.angle_beta   90.00
_cell.angle_gamma   90.00
#
_symmetry.space_group_name_H-M   'P 1'
#
loop_
_entity.id
_entity.type
_entity.pdbx_description
1 polymer ?
#
loop_
_entity_poly.entity_id
_entity_poly.type
_entity_poly.pdbx_seq_one_letter_code
_entity_poly.pdbx_strand_id
1 'polypeptide(L)' 'MTAPADRGPAFDGIRIGRPATGALIDAGYRGLADLPADLDGLLTLHGVGPRAVRLLREALENR' A
#
# COMPACT_ATOMS: atom_id res chain seq x y z
N MET A 1 17.78 14.74 5.73
CA MET A 1 17.44 13.69 4.75
C MET A 1 17.03 12.45 5.53
N THR A 2 15.73 12.26 5.76
CA THR A 2 15.21 11.08 6.45
C THR A 2 15.44 9.88 5.54
N ALA A 3 16.26 8.92 5.98
CA ALA A 3 16.47 7.68 5.26
C ALA A 3 15.10 7.06 4.91
N PRO A 4 14.91 6.47 3.71
CA PRO A 4 13.74 5.65 3.47
C PRO A 4 13.86 4.51 4.47
N ALA A 5 13.10 4.58 5.57
CA ALA A 5 12.94 3.47 6.49
C ALA A 5 12.73 2.23 5.62
N ASP A 6 13.47 1.15 5.87
CA ASP A 6 13.21 -0.10 5.17
C ASP A 6 11.80 -0.53 5.59
N ARG A 7 10.79 -0.12 4.80
CA ARG A 7 9.36 -0.24 5.12
C ARG A 7 8.89 -1.70 5.10
N GLY A 8 9.81 -2.63 4.84
CA GLY A 8 9.51 -4.04 4.68
C GLY A 8 8.55 -4.30 3.51
N PRO A 9 8.17 -5.57 3.31
CA PRO A 9 7.18 -5.95 2.29
C PRO A 9 5.74 -5.79 2.78
N ALA A 10 5.52 -5.24 3.98
CA ALA A 10 4.22 -5.18 4.64
C ALA A 10 3.75 -3.74 4.81
N PHE A 11 2.51 -3.48 4.42
CA PHE A 11 1.82 -2.21 4.63
C PHE A 11 0.69 -2.45 5.63
N ASP A 12 0.77 -1.81 6.81
CA ASP A 12 -0.23 -1.95 7.88
C ASP A 12 -0.53 -3.42 8.28
N GLY A 13 0.49 -4.29 8.21
CA GLY A 13 0.36 -5.73 8.47
C GLY A 13 0.05 -6.59 7.25
N ILE A 14 -0.21 -6.01 6.09
CA ILE A 14 -0.55 -6.73 4.85
C ILE A 14 0.69 -6.87 3.96
N ARG A 15 1.05 -8.11 3.60
CA ARG A 15 2.15 -8.39 2.67
C ARG A 15 1.78 -8.09 1.21
N ILE A 16 1.85 -6.83 0.84
CA ILE A 16 1.65 -6.37 -0.56
C ILE A 16 2.94 -6.31 -1.39
N GLY A 17 4.10 -6.52 -0.74
CA GLY A 17 5.42 -6.52 -1.36
C GLY A 17 6.15 -5.17 -1.25
N ARG A 18 7.49 -5.20 -1.38
CA ARG A 18 8.35 -3.99 -1.30
C ARG A 18 7.95 -2.88 -2.29
N PRO A 19 7.69 -3.14 -3.59
CA PRO A 19 7.41 -2.04 -4.53
C PRO A 19 6.08 -1.35 -4.23
N ALA A 20 5.04 -2.10 -3.89
CA ALA A 20 3.73 -1.54 -3.55
C ALA A 20 3.78 -0.78 -2.22
N THR A 21 4.42 -1.35 -1.20
CA THR A 21 4.63 -0.66 0.10
C THR A 21 5.43 0.63 -0.09
N GLY A 22 6.50 0.58 -0.91
CA GLY A 22 7.29 1.75 -1.27
C GLY A 22 6.44 2.85 -1.89
N ALA A 23 5.68 2.51 -2.94
CA ALA A 23 4.83 3.42 -3.68
C ALA A 23 3.72 4.05 -2.83
N LEU A 24 3.08 3.28 -1.94
CA LEU A 24 2.06 3.82 -1.04
C LEU A 24 2.64 4.86 -0.10
N ILE A 25 3.77 4.56 0.54
CA ILE A 25 4.34 5.51 1.49
C ILE A 25 5.04 6.69 0.77
N ASP A 26 5.52 6.50 -0.47
CA ASP A 26 5.97 7.61 -1.32
C ASP A 26 4.82 8.56 -1.70
N ALA A 27 3.64 8.00 -1.97
CA ALA A 27 2.39 8.76 -2.15
C ALA A 27 1.85 9.40 -0.85
N GLY A 28 2.49 9.14 0.30
CA GLY A 28 2.13 9.73 1.59
C GLY A 28 1.26 8.84 2.49
N TYR A 29 0.81 7.69 2.00
CA TYR A 29 -0.03 6.78 2.77
C TYR A 29 0.75 6.10 3.88
N ARG A 30 0.23 6.12 5.11
CA ARG A 30 0.90 5.51 6.28
C ARG A 30 0.21 4.26 6.82
N GLY A 31 -0.99 3.95 6.37
CA GLY A 31 -1.74 2.77 6.77
C GLY A 31 -3.09 2.68 6.05
N LEU A 32 -3.89 1.65 6.36
CA LEU A 32 -5.17 1.40 5.69
C LEU A 32 -6.19 2.52 5.89
N ALA A 33 -6.15 3.19 7.06
CA ALA A 33 -7.04 4.29 7.38
C ALA A 33 -6.80 5.55 6.54
N ASP A 34 -5.61 5.67 5.95
CA ASP A 34 -5.24 6.78 5.07
C ASP A 34 -5.56 6.49 3.60
N LEU A 35 -5.85 5.23 3.27
CA LEU A 35 -6.18 4.85 1.90
C LEU A 35 -7.54 5.43 1.47
N PRO A 36 -7.66 5.82 0.20
CA PRO A 36 -8.94 6.22 -0.37
C PRO A 36 -9.93 5.06 -0.35
N ALA A 37 -11.23 5.39 -0.30
CA ALA A 37 -12.30 4.40 -0.48
C ALA A 37 -12.21 3.69 -1.84
N ASP A 38 -11.70 4.40 -2.86
CA ASP A 38 -11.43 3.85 -4.18
C ASP A 38 -9.97 3.37 -4.28
N LEU A 39 -9.77 2.06 -4.19
CA LEU A 39 -8.44 1.45 -4.28
C LEU A 39 -7.95 1.29 -5.73
N ASP A 40 -8.83 1.42 -6.73
CA ASP A 40 -8.48 1.36 -8.14
C ASP A 40 -7.56 2.52 -8.52
N GLY A 41 -7.74 3.69 -7.91
CA GLY A 41 -6.81 4.81 -8.00
C GLY A 41 -5.37 4.44 -7.63
N LEU A 42 -5.16 3.48 -6.72
CA LEU A 42 -3.81 3.03 -6.34
C LEU A 42 -3.09 2.31 -7.50
N LEU A 43 -3.79 1.73 -8.47
CA LEU A 43 -3.18 1.11 -9.66
C LEU A 43 -2.43 2.12 -10.53
N THR A 44 -2.74 3.42 -10.40
CA THR A 44 -2.01 4.48 -11.11
C THR A 44 -0.64 4.74 -10.49
N LEU A 45 -0.40 4.32 -9.25
CA LEU A 45 0.88 4.50 -8.57
C LEU A 45 1.92 3.50 -9.11
N HIS A 46 3.04 4.02 -9.58
CA HIS A 46 4.13 3.21 -10.12
C HIS A 46 4.71 2.28 -9.03
N GLY A 47 4.51 0.98 -9.19
CA GLY A 47 4.95 -0.04 -8.22
C GLY A 47 3.81 -0.68 -7.42
N VAL A 48 2.59 -0.12 -7.47
CA VAL A 48 1.38 -0.78 -6.94
C VAL A 48 0.78 -1.65 -8.04
N GLY A 49 0.82 -2.98 -7.83
CA GLY A 49 0.21 -3.93 -8.74
C GLY A 49 -1.23 -4.30 -8.36
N PRO A 50 -1.99 -4.92 -9.28
CA PRO A 50 -3.35 -5.40 -9.00
C PRO A 50 -3.40 -6.44 -7.88
N ARG A 51 -2.32 -7.18 -7.65
CA ARG A 51 -2.22 -8.06 -6.47
C ARG A 51 -2.21 -7.29 -5.15
N ALA A 52 -1.50 -6.17 -5.07
CA ALA A 52 -1.46 -5.35 -3.86
C ALA A 52 -2.85 -4.79 -3.56
N VAL A 53 -3.52 -4.21 -4.57
CA VAL A 53 -4.88 -3.68 -4.44
C VAL A 53 -5.87 -4.76 -3.99
N ARG A 54 -5.80 -5.96 -4.57
CA ARG A 54 -6.65 -7.08 -4.13
C ARG A 54 -6.45 -7.44 -2.65
N LEU A 55 -5.20 -7.50 -2.18
CA LEU A 55 -4.90 -7.79 -0.78
C LEU A 55 -5.36 -6.68 0.18
N LEU A 56 -5.19 -5.41 -0.21
CA LEU A 56 -5.69 -4.26 0.55
C LEU A 56 -7.22 -4.31 0.66
N ARG A 57 -7.90 -4.60 -0.46
CA ARG A 57 -9.35 -4.75 -0.52
C ARG A 57 -9.84 -5.88 0.38
N GLU A 58 -9.22 -7.06 0.27
CA GLU A 58 -9.57 -8.23 1.06
C GLU A 58 -9.40 -7.98 2.56
N ALA A 59 -8.38 -7.23 2.97
CA ALA A 59 -8.19 -6.87 4.37
C ALA A 59 -9.14 -5.77 4.87
N LEU A 60 -9.58 -4.86 3.99
CA LEU A 60 -10.64 -3.90 4.31
C LEU A 60 -12.00 -4.59 4.42
N GLU A 61 -12.27 -5.60 3.59
CA GLU A 61 -13.49 -6.41 3.62
C GLU A 61 -13.51 -7.41 4.80
N ASN A 62 -12.36 -7.93 5.23
CA ASN A 62 -12.24 -8.82 6.39
C ASN A 62 -12.01 -8.10 7.73
N ARG A 63 -12.26 -6.78 7.77
CA ARG A 63 -12.06 -5.95 8.98
C ARG A 63 -13.29 -5.90 9.87
#